data_AF-A0A9D2D188-F1
#
_entry.id   AF-A0A9D2D188-F1
#
_cell.length_a   1.000
_cell.length_b   1.000
_cell.length_c   1.000
_cell.angle_alpha   90.00
_cell.angle_beta   90.00
_cell.angle_gamma   90.00
#
_symmetry.space_group_name_H-M   'P 1'
#
loop_
_entity.id
_entity.type
_entity.pdbx_description
1 polymer ?
#
loop_
_entity_poly.entity_id
_entity_poly.type
_entity_poly.pdbx_seq_one_letter_code
_entity_poly.pdbx_strand_id
1 'polypeptide(L)'
;MEAAVDDLMIPEENIRFGVNNKWFTRKEMLEANKEYWFTGEKALIRILSDKPLEKGAHKVYLKMVHKIPYTGYFGNYLHITSDYTRTLTLN
;
A
#
# COMPACT_ATOMS: atom_id res chain seq x y z
N MET A 1 -1.07 -6.71 -2.24
CA MET A 1 -0.84 -5.34 -2.72
C MET A 1 0.11 -5.44 -3.88
N GLU A 2 -0.19 -4.73 -4.96
CA GLU A 2 0.64 -4.65 -6.16
C GLU A 2 0.89 -3.17 -6.45
N ALA A 3 2.08 -2.84 -6.91
CA ALA A 3 2.42 -1.47 -7.31
C ALA A 3 3.22 -1.50 -8.61
N ALA A 4 3.05 -0.46 -9.42
CA ALA A 4 3.88 -0.22 -10.59
C ALA A 4 4.27 1.27 -10.67
N VAL A 5 5.45 1.55 -11.18
CA VAL A 5 5.93 2.91 -11.48
C VAL A 5 6.31 2.93 -12.95
N ASP A 6 5.71 3.84 -13.72
CA ASP A 6 5.89 3.94 -15.17
C ASP A 6 5.69 2.60 -15.88
N ASP A 7 4.62 1.90 -15.49
CA ASP A 7 4.23 0.58 -16.00
C ASP A 7 5.24 -0.56 -15.68
N LEU A 8 6.27 -0.29 -14.88
CA LEU A 8 7.18 -1.30 -14.33
C LEU A 8 6.66 -1.79 -12.98
N MET A 9 6.35 -3.09 -12.91
CA MET A 9 5.92 -3.74 -11.68
C MET A 9 7.03 -3.71 -10.63
N ILE A 10 6.67 -3.35 -9.41
CA ILE A 10 7.59 -3.29 -8.27
C ILE A 10 7.55 -4.64 -7.54
N PRO A 11 8.73 -5.22 -7.22
CA PRO A 11 8.80 -6.42 -6.40
C PRO A 11 8.12 -6.21 -5.04
N GLU A 12 7.43 -7.24 -4.55
CA GLU A 12 6.65 -7.16 -3.31
C GLU A 12 7.51 -6.77 -2.10
N GLU A 13 8.74 -7.28 -2.05
CA GLU A 13 9.77 -6.99 -1.07
C GLU A 13 10.23 -5.53 -1.08
N ASN A 14 9.86 -4.76 -2.09
CA ASN A 14 10.19 -3.34 -2.24
C ASN A 14 9.00 -2.42 -1.94
N ILE A 15 7.84 -2.97 -1.56
CA ILE A 15 6.68 -2.20 -1.14
C ILE A 15 6.56 -2.23 0.39
N ARG A 16 6.33 -1.09 1.03
CA ARG A 16 6.06 -0.99 2.48
C ARG A 16 4.73 -0.31 2.73
N PHE A 17 3.99 -0.85 3.70
CA PHE A 17 2.82 -0.21 4.29
C PHE A 17 3.24 0.50 5.58
N GLY A 18 2.94 1.78 5.69
CA GLY A 18 3.29 2.64 6.81
C GLY A 18 2.06 3.07 7.59
N VAL A 19 2.01 2.74 8.88
CA VAL A 19 0.96 3.19 9.81
C VAL A 19 1.61 3.41 11.18
N ASN A 20 1.16 4.42 11.93
CA ASN A 20 1.68 4.76 13.26
C ASN A 20 3.22 4.84 13.34
N ASN A 21 3.86 5.44 12.33
CA ASN A 21 5.33 5.54 12.20
C ASN A 21 6.09 4.19 12.11
N LYS A 22 5.38 3.08 11.94
CA LYS A 22 5.96 1.75 11.69
C LYS A 22 5.83 1.39 10.22
N TRP A 23 6.77 0.59 9.73
CA TRP A 23 6.81 0.12 8.35
C TRP A 23 6.70 -1.39 8.33
N PHE A 24 5.81 -1.90 7.49
CA PHE A 24 5.52 -3.32 7.33
C PHE A 24 5.72 -3.74 5.89
N THR A 25 6.40 -4.87 5.69
CA THR A 25 6.42 -5.60 4.42
C THR A 25 5.10 -6.32 4.19
N ARG A 26 4.87 -6.86 2.99
CA ARG A 26 3.68 -7.68 2.74
C ARG A 26 3.60 -8.93 3.63
N LYS A 27 4.75 -9.52 4.01
CA LYS A 27 4.81 -10.66 4.94
C LYS A 27 4.38 -10.27 6.37
N GLU A 28 4.57 -9.02 6.74
CA GLU A 28 4.26 -8.48 8.08
C GLU A 28 2.86 -7.87 8.16
N MET A 29 2.03 -7.98 7.12
CA MET A 29 0.67 -7.41 7.14
C MET A 29 -0.23 -7.98 8.23
N LEU A 30 0.03 -9.22 8.68
CA LEU A 30 -0.65 -9.80 9.85
C LEU A 30 -0.30 -9.07 11.14
N GLU A 31 0.94 -8.57 11.27
CA GLU A 31 1.37 -7.75 12.40
C GLU A 31 0.80 -6.33 12.29
N ALA A 32 0.79 -5.75 11.08
CA ALA A 32 0.17 -4.46 10.82
C ALA A 32 -1.32 -4.41 11.22
N ASN A 33 -2.04 -5.54 11.13
CA ASN A 33 -3.43 -5.63 11.57
C ASN A 33 -3.63 -5.41 13.08
N LYS A 34 -2.58 -5.63 13.88
CA LYS A 34 -2.60 -5.39 15.35
C LYS A 34 -2.42 -3.91 15.70
N GLU A 35 -1.96 -3.10 14.76
CA GLU A 35 -1.83 -1.66 14.95
C GLU A 35 -3.21 -1.00 14.88
N TYR A 36 -3.58 -0.26 15.91
CA TYR A 36 -4.79 0.54 15.88
C TYR A 36 -4.59 1.74 14.96
N TRP A 37 -5.34 1.80 13.84
CA TRP A 37 -5.28 2.90 12.89
C TRP A 37 -6.46 3.87 13.13
N PHE A 38 -6.14 5.08 13.58
CA PHE A 38 -7.16 6.09 13.90
C PHE A 38 -7.81 6.66 12.65
N THR A 39 -9.14 6.83 12.69
CA THR A 39 -9.89 7.50 11.63
C THR A 39 -9.35 8.92 11.40
N GLY A 40 -9.10 9.27 10.14
CA GLY A 40 -8.53 10.58 9.75
C GLY A 40 -7.01 10.58 9.60
N GLU A 41 -6.32 9.64 10.24
CA GLU A 41 -4.88 9.46 10.04
C GLU A 41 -4.61 8.76 8.69
N LYS A 42 -3.61 9.24 7.96
CA LYS A 42 -3.25 8.65 6.66
C LYS A 42 -2.24 7.52 6.85
N ALA A 43 -2.53 6.37 6.26
CA ALA A 43 -1.49 5.38 5.99
C ALA A 43 -0.64 5.84 4.80
N LEU A 44 0.62 5.41 4.78
CA LEU A 44 1.58 5.70 3.70
C LEU A 44 1.95 4.42 2.98
N ILE A 45 2.06 4.49 1.65
CA ILE A 45 2.71 3.44 0.86
C ILE A 45 4.07 3.96 0.45
N ARG A 46 5.11 3.19 0.74
CA ARG A 46 6.47 3.46 0.25
C ARG A 46 6.82 2.42 -0.80
N ILE A 47 7.24 2.90 -1.95
CA ILE A 47 7.75 2.11 -3.06
C ILE A 47 9.25 2.35 -3.10
N LEU A 48 10.03 1.29 -2.94
CA LEU A 48 11.48 1.32 -3.05
C LEU A 48 11.85 0.87 -4.47
N SER A 49 12.73 1.62 -5.12
CA SER A 49 13.30 1.25 -6.41
C SER A 49 14.80 1.16 -6.25
N ASP A 50 15.39 0.06 -6.73
CA ASP A 50 16.85 -0.10 -6.74
C ASP A 50 17.50 0.86 -7.74
N LYS A 51 16.73 1.34 -8.71
CA LYS A 51 17.15 2.36 -9.67
C LYS A 51 16.70 3.74 -9.19
N PRO A 52 17.57 4.76 -9.31
CA PRO A 52 17.15 6.15 -9.13
C PRO A 52 16.00 6.48 -10.08
N LEU A 53 15.00 7.20 -9.57
CA LEU A 53 13.99 7.81 -10.42
C LEU A 53 14.58 9.07 -11.06
N GLU A 54 14.43 9.19 -12.37
CA GLU A 54 14.76 10.40 -13.12
C GLU A 54 13.94 11.59 -12.62
N LYS A 55 14.38 12.82 -12.91
CA LYS A 55 13.53 14.00 -12.62
C LYS A 55 12.34 14.03 -13.58
N GLY A 56 11.18 14.43 -13.07
CA GLY A 56 9.98 14.59 -13.89
C GLY A 56 8.75 13.87 -13.35
N ALA A 57 7.77 13.65 -14.23
CA ALA A 57 6.49 13.06 -13.89
C ALA A 57 6.54 11.54 -14.02
N HIS A 58 6.13 10.85 -12.95
CA HIS A 58 6.05 9.40 -12.88
C HIS A 58 4.61 8.94 -12.62
N LYS A 59 4.17 7.92 -13.35
CA LYS A 59 2.86 7.30 -13.18
C LYS A 59 2.97 6.20 -12.12
N VAL A 60 2.35 6.41 -10.97
CA VAL A 60 2.30 5.42 -9.88
C VAL A 60 0.94 4.74 -9.89
N TYR A 61 0.94 3.44 -10.15
CA TYR A 61 -0.22 2.55 -10.03
C TYR A 61 -0.14 1.76 -8.74
N LEU A 62 -1.28 1.60 -8.07
CA LEU A 62 -1.42 0.80 -6.87
C LEU A 62 -2.71 0.00 -6.92
N LYS A 63 -2.63 -1.29 -6.57
CA LYS A 63 -3.79 -2.16 -6.36
C LYS A 63 -3.75 -2.76 -4.97
N MET A 64 -4.87 -2.64 -4.27
CA MET A 64 -5.04 -3.06 -2.89
C MET A 64 -6.27 -3.95 -2.75
N VAL A 65 -6.22 -4.84 -1.76
CA VAL A 65 -7.36 -5.62 -1.31
C VAL A 65 -7.69 -5.15 0.10
N HIS A 66 -8.90 -4.65 0.29
CA HIS A 66 -9.44 -4.21 1.57
C HIS A 66 -10.24 -5.34 2.17
N LYS A 67 -9.85 -5.76 3.37
CA LYS A 67 -10.59 -6.75 4.16
C LYS A 67 -11.40 -6.00 5.21
N ILE A 68 -12.71 -5.90 4.98
CA ILE A 68 -13.61 -5.14 5.84
C ILE A 68 -14.39 -6.14 6.72
N PRO A 69 -14.25 -6.08 8.06
CA PRO A 69 -15.06 -6.88 8.95
C PRO A 69 -16.49 -6.36 8.96
N TYR A 70 -17.48 -7.25 8.84
CA TYR A 70 -18.85 -6.91 9.19
C TYR A 70 -19.00 -6.92 10.72
N THR A 71 -19.84 -6.04 11.26
CA THR A 71 -20.16 -6.01 12.70
C THR A 71 -20.99 -7.25 13.05
N GLY A 72 -20.30 -8.34 13.39
CA GLY A 72 -20.89 -9.62 13.77
C GLY A 72 -19.84 -10.71 13.76
N TYR A 73 -19.57 -11.26 14.94
CA TYR A 73 -18.71 -12.40 15.26
C TYR A 73 -18.18 -13.29 14.10
N PHE A 74 -16.87 -13.54 14.15
CA PHE A 74 -16.09 -14.62 13.51
C PHE A 74 -16.52 -15.10 12.11
N GLY A 75 -15.79 -14.64 11.10
CA GLY A 75 -15.47 -15.46 9.92
C GLY A 75 -15.80 -14.84 8.57
N ASN A 76 -16.74 -13.91 8.52
CA ASN A 76 -17.15 -13.29 7.25
C ASN A 76 -16.54 -11.89 7.08
N TYR A 77 -15.81 -11.73 5.98
CA TYR A 77 -15.16 -10.47 5.63
C TYR A 77 -15.51 -10.12 4.19
N LEU A 78 -15.88 -8.86 3.97
CA LEU A 78 -15.95 -8.32 2.63
C LEU A 78 -14.52 -8.08 2.14
N HIS A 79 -14.20 -8.64 0.97
CA HIS A 79 -12.95 -8.34 0.28
C HIS A 79 -13.27 -7.44 -0.90
N ILE A 80 -12.80 -6.19 -0.85
CA ILE A 80 -12.91 -5.25 -1.97
C ILE A 80 -11.53 -5.12 -2.60
N THR A 81 -11.44 -5.39 -3.90
CA THR A 81 -10.24 -5.04 -4.66
C THR A 81 -10.44 -3.66 -5.26
N SER A 82 -9.47 -2.77 -5.06
CA SER A 82 -9.46 -1.44 -5.65
C SER A 82 -8.09 -1.15 -6.25
N ASP A 83 -8.07 -0.46 -7.37
CA ASP A 83 -6.87 0.07 -7.97
C ASP A 83 -6.99 1.57 -8.22
N TYR A 84 -5.84 2.23 -8.27
CA TYR A 84 -5.75 3.65 -8.51
C TYR A 84 -4.41 3.99 -9.18
N THR A 85 -4.44 4.95 -10.09
CA THR A 85 -3.25 5.50 -10.72
C THR A 85 -3.16 6.99 -10.45
N ARG A 86 -1.97 7.45 -10.09
CA ARG A 86 -1.67 8.87 -9.88
C ARG A 86 -0.32 9.24 -10.47
N THR A 87 -0.27 10.39 -11.12
CA THR A 87 0.99 11.00 -11.53
C THR A 87 1.60 11.80 -10.37
N LEU A 88 2.87 11.53 -10.05
CA LEU A 88 3.67 12.25 -9.06
C LEU A 88 4.88 12.87 -9.76
N THR A 89 5.23 14.11 -9.39
CA THR A 89 6.38 14.82 -9.98
C THR A 89 7.53 14.83 -8.99
N LEU A 90 8.70 14.37 -9.46
CA LEU A 90 9.99 14.50 -8.78
C LEU A 90 10.72 15.74 -9.30
N ASN A 91 11.04 16.67 -8.40
CA ASN A 91 11.69 17.95 -8.69
C ASN A 91 13.23 17.88 -8.63
#